data_AF-A0A971T5T4-F1
#
_entry.id   AF-A0A971T5T4-F1
#
_cell.length_a   1.000
_cell.length_b   1.000
_cell.length_c   1.000
_cell.angle_alpha   90.00
_cell.angle_beta   90.00
_cell.angle_gamma   90.00
#
_symmetry.space_group_name_H-M   'P 1'
#
loop_
_entity.id
_entity.type
_entity.pdbx_description
1 polymer ?
#
loop_
_entity_poly.entity_id
_entity_poly.type
_entity_poly.pdbx_seq_one_letter_code
_entity_poly.pdbx_strand_id
1 'polypeptide(L)'
;MVSITIDGIKASVPDGSTILQAARSVGVAIPTLCYHPDQSIKANCRICVCEVEGNRLLQAACSQPVAEGMVIKTRSPKVLEARKTILELILANHPQDCLNCIRNGNCELQDLAMEYCIRENPFEFKVRGYKKDFSTPSLFRDQDKCIMCRRCIEACSVIQSVHALGVENRGHHAMVVPTLGMDLIDSPCIMCGQCIHACPVGAIGEVEYIEDFLKAVADPDKIVVTQIAPSVRVAIAEEIGMSTGEMPMETFVTGLRQIGFDYVLHTNFTADLTIVEEGNELLKRLSTGGTLPMFTSCSPGWVNFCETFYPDLLDNLSTCKSPQQMFGALAKTYWAEKMGVDPSKVYSVSIMPCVAKKFEAQRPEMNASGYQDVDVVLTTREIGRLFRMSGLDFTKLPPSNFDSWMGAYSGAAVIFGASGGVMEAALRTVYEVATGKTLEDVNFTATRGITGIKDAEVDLDGTKVKVAIANGLANARKLMNQVRAGESPYHFIEIMACPGGCIGGGGQPITKANAKRVERIEAIYVEDENLPVRKSHDNPEVKALYDEFLHEPLGHKSHELLHTHYHDNQKKYL
;
A
#
# COMPACT_ATOMS: atom_id res chain seq x y z
N MET A 1 -26.10 23.61 15.99
CA MET A 1 -26.36 22.34 16.72
C MET A 1 -27.83 22.02 16.55
N VAL A 2 -28.16 20.75 16.40
CA VAL A 2 -29.52 20.25 16.15
C VAL A 2 -29.84 19.20 17.21
N SER A 3 -31.02 19.29 17.83
CA SER A 3 -31.49 18.35 18.85
C SER A 3 -32.26 17.20 18.20
N ILE A 4 -31.87 15.97 18.50
CA ILE A 4 -32.48 14.75 17.97
C ILE A 4 -32.65 13.70 19.06
N THR A 5 -33.41 12.65 18.77
CA THR A 5 -33.52 11.45 19.61
C THR A 5 -33.22 10.20 18.77
N ILE A 6 -32.23 9.40 19.18
CA ILE A 6 -31.87 8.13 18.52
C ILE A 6 -32.10 7.00 19.52
N ASP A 7 -33.02 6.08 19.21
CA ASP A 7 -33.37 4.96 20.09
C ASP A 7 -33.68 5.38 21.54
N GLY A 8 -34.33 6.55 21.70
CA GLY A 8 -34.66 7.15 23.01
C GLY A 8 -33.54 8.00 23.64
N ILE A 9 -32.33 7.97 23.08
CA ILE A 9 -31.19 8.78 23.54
C ILE A 9 -31.26 10.16 22.90
N LYS A 10 -31.39 11.21 23.72
CA LYS A 10 -31.32 12.60 23.25
C LYS A 10 -29.88 12.98 22.92
N ALA A 11 -29.67 13.62 21.79
CA ALA A 11 -28.37 14.07 21.33
C ALA A 11 -28.45 15.49 20.76
N SER A 12 -27.34 16.23 20.87
CA SER A 12 -27.14 17.48 20.16
C SER A 12 -25.92 17.33 19.26
N VAL A 13 -26.10 17.50 17.95
CA VAL A 13 -25.05 17.27 16.96
C VAL A 13 -24.91 18.48 16.03
N PRO A 14 -23.76 18.66 15.34
CA PRO A 14 -23.61 19.73 14.36
C PRO A 14 -24.67 19.65 13.26
N ASP A 15 -25.16 20.81 12.83
CA ASP A 15 -26.10 20.89 11.70
C ASP A 15 -25.44 20.33 10.43
N GLY A 16 -26.23 19.66 9.58
CA GLY A 16 -25.75 18.94 8.40
C GLY A 16 -25.12 17.56 8.68
N SER A 17 -25.00 17.13 9.93
CA SER A 17 -24.57 15.76 10.25
C SER A 17 -25.54 14.73 9.67
N THR A 18 -25.02 13.62 9.15
CA THR A 18 -25.86 12.47 8.76
C THR A 18 -26.37 11.71 9.98
N ILE A 19 -27.48 10.98 9.85
CA ILE A 19 -27.97 10.08 10.91
C ILE A 19 -26.88 9.09 11.34
N LEU A 20 -26.07 8.58 10.40
CA LEU A 20 -24.96 7.65 10.70
C LEU A 20 -23.90 8.31 11.61
N GLN A 21 -23.52 9.56 11.34
CA GLN A 21 -22.56 10.29 12.17
C GLN A 21 -23.15 10.60 13.54
N ALA A 22 -24.42 11.01 13.59
CA ALA A 22 -25.11 11.32 14.83
C ALA A 22 -25.27 10.07 15.72
N ALA A 23 -25.61 8.91 15.13
CA ALA A 23 -25.70 7.64 15.85
C ALA A 23 -24.35 7.25 16.47
N ARG A 24 -23.24 7.43 15.75
CA ARG A 24 -21.89 7.18 16.28
C ARG A 24 -21.57 8.05 17.49
N SER A 25 -21.96 9.32 17.49
CA SER A 25 -21.69 10.23 18.63
C SER A 25 -22.40 9.84 19.93
N VAL A 26 -23.44 9.01 19.87
CA VAL A 26 -24.15 8.50 21.05
C VAL A 26 -23.92 7.00 21.29
N GLY A 27 -22.89 6.42 20.66
CA GLY A 27 -22.54 5.01 20.82
C GLY A 27 -23.51 4.02 20.16
N VAL A 28 -24.38 4.49 19.25
CA VAL A 28 -25.29 3.61 18.49
C VAL A 28 -24.63 3.20 17.17
N ALA A 29 -24.30 1.93 17.05
CA ALA A 29 -23.77 1.34 15.83
C ALA A 29 -24.90 1.07 14.81
N ILE A 30 -24.79 1.69 13.64
CA ILE A 30 -25.63 1.36 12.46
C ILE A 30 -24.75 0.62 11.45
N PRO A 31 -25.14 -0.58 11.00
CA PRO A 31 -24.32 -1.36 10.07
C PRO A 31 -24.24 -0.68 8.71
N THR A 32 -23.12 -0.90 8.03
CA THR A 32 -22.85 -0.37 6.69
C THR A 32 -22.12 -1.39 5.85
N LEU A 33 -22.26 -1.29 4.52
CA LEU A 33 -21.53 -2.16 3.59
C LEU A 33 -20.90 -1.38 2.43
N CYS A 34 -21.70 -0.56 1.73
CA CYS A 34 -21.18 0.32 0.67
C CYS A 34 -20.56 1.62 1.16
N TYR A 35 -20.89 2.03 2.39
CA TYR A 35 -20.31 3.23 2.98
C TYR A 35 -18.88 2.92 3.39
N HIS A 36 -17.97 3.85 3.08
CA HIS A 36 -16.58 3.82 3.50
C HIS A 36 -16.26 5.22 4.03
N PRO A 37 -15.62 5.37 5.21
CA PRO A 37 -15.41 6.67 5.84
C PRO A 37 -14.58 7.63 4.98
N ASP A 38 -13.63 7.11 4.20
CA ASP A 38 -12.76 7.91 3.32
C ASP A 38 -13.29 8.07 1.88
N GLN A 39 -14.58 7.80 1.63
CA GLN A 39 -15.19 7.91 0.30
C GLN A 39 -16.50 8.68 0.36
N SER A 40 -16.95 9.15 -0.80
CA SER A 40 -18.28 9.73 -0.95
C SER A 40 -19.40 8.74 -0.63
N ILE A 41 -20.52 9.30 -0.22
CA ILE A 41 -21.70 8.55 0.19
C ILE A 41 -22.43 8.01 -1.05
N LYS A 42 -22.57 6.68 -1.12
CA LYS A 42 -23.21 5.99 -2.25
C LYS A 42 -24.69 5.69 -2.03
N ALA A 43 -25.08 5.46 -0.77
CA ALA A 43 -26.43 5.09 -0.33
C ALA A 43 -27.11 3.91 -1.10
N ASN A 44 -26.33 3.03 -1.75
CA ASN A 44 -26.86 2.00 -2.65
C ASN A 44 -27.17 0.65 -1.97
N CYS A 45 -26.39 0.20 -0.98
CA CYS A 45 -26.59 -1.13 -0.37
C CYS A 45 -27.80 -1.20 0.57
N ARG A 46 -28.30 -0.06 1.05
CA ARG A 46 -29.44 0.05 1.98
C ARG A 46 -29.31 -0.70 3.31
N ILE A 47 -28.15 -1.29 3.66
CA ILE A 47 -27.91 -1.91 4.98
C ILE A 47 -28.08 -0.91 6.13
N CYS A 48 -27.70 0.36 5.93
CA CYS A 48 -27.80 1.40 6.95
C CYS A 48 -29.21 2.01 7.11
N VAL A 49 -30.28 1.33 6.67
CA VAL A 49 -31.64 1.86 6.79
C VAL A 49 -32.04 2.09 8.25
N CYS A 50 -32.77 3.17 8.50
CA CYS A 50 -33.35 3.52 9.80
C CYS A 50 -34.77 4.05 9.60
N GLU A 51 -35.58 3.96 10.66
CA GLU A 51 -36.91 4.55 10.69
C GLU A 51 -36.82 5.94 11.30
N VAL A 52 -37.47 6.91 10.67
CA VAL A 52 -37.57 8.29 11.16
C VAL A 52 -39.06 8.58 11.34
N GLU A 53 -39.47 9.01 12.54
CA GLU A 53 -40.88 9.29 12.79
C GLU A 53 -41.43 10.36 11.84
N GLY A 54 -42.67 10.17 11.37
CA GLY A 54 -43.27 10.98 10.32
C GLY A 54 -42.89 10.58 8.89
N ASN A 55 -41.81 9.83 8.68
CA ASN A 55 -41.43 9.34 7.35
C ASN A 55 -42.05 7.97 7.04
N ARG A 56 -42.70 7.85 5.88
CA ARG A 56 -43.31 6.59 5.39
C ARG A 56 -42.27 5.51 5.06
N LEU A 57 -41.16 5.93 4.43
CA LEU A 57 -40.09 5.05 3.95
C LEU A 57 -38.91 5.04 4.93
N LEU A 58 -38.19 3.91 4.99
CA LEU A 58 -36.95 3.82 5.73
C LEU A 58 -35.86 4.65 5.04
N GLN A 59 -35.15 5.46 5.82
CA GLN A 59 -34.12 6.38 5.34
C GLN A 59 -32.74 5.73 5.45
N ALA A 60 -31.86 5.99 4.48
CA ALA A 60 -30.48 5.53 4.57
C ALA A 60 -29.70 6.44 5.51
N ALA A 61 -29.24 5.90 6.65
CA ALA A 61 -28.58 6.69 7.67
C ALA A 61 -27.29 7.35 7.16
N CYS A 62 -26.59 6.72 6.21
CA CYS A 62 -25.34 7.25 5.67
C CYS A 62 -25.49 8.52 4.84
N SER A 63 -26.70 8.82 4.32
CA SER A 63 -26.94 9.96 3.43
C SER A 63 -27.98 10.94 3.94
N GLN A 64 -28.81 10.53 4.90
CA GLN A 64 -29.88 11.37 5.43
C GLN A 64 -29.32 12.37 6.46
N PRO A 65 -29.39 13.69 6.21
CA PRO A 65 -29.06 14.69 7.23
C PRO A 65 -30.08 14.67 8.36
N VAL A 66 -29.62 14.96 9.58
CA VAL A 66 -30.49 15.17 10.72
C VAL A 66 -31.16 16.55 10.66
N ALA A 67 -32.36 16.67 11.24
CA ALA A 67 -33.07 17.93 11.41
C ALA A 67 -33.62 18.06 12.84
N GLU A 68 -33.95 19.28 13.25
CA GLU A 68 -34.42 19.57 14.61
C GLU A 68 -35.65 18.74 14.95
N GLY A 69 -35.62 18.10 16.13
CA GLY A 69 -36.71 17.28 16.62
C GLY A 69 -36.83 15.91 15.96
N MET A 70 -35.90 15.50 15.09
CA MET A 70 -35.94 14.15 14.49
C MET A 70 -35.89 13.05 15.57
N VAL A 71 -36.82 12.11 15.47
CA VAL A 71 -36.84 10.87 16.26
C VAL A 71 -36.52 9.70 15.35
N ILE A 72 -35.41 9.03 15.62
CA ILE A 72 -34.81 7.98 14.79
C ILE A 72 -34.83 6.66 15.56
N LYS A 73 -35.33 5.61 14.93
CA LYS A 73 -35.31 4.23 15.43
C LYS A 73 -34.39 3.40 14.53
N THR A 74 -33.30 2.90 15.08
CA THR A 74 -32.29 2.14 14.33
C THR A 74 -32.50 0.63 14.36
N ARG A 75 -33.41 0.16 15.23
CA ARG A 75 -33.71 -1.26 15.49
C ARG A 75 -35.21 -1.59 15.63
N SER A 76 -36.10 -0.81 15.00
CA SER A 76 -37.52 -1.19 14.97
C SER A 76 -37.69 -2.54 14.23
N PRO A 77 -38.78 -3.31 14.48
CA PRO A 77 -39.02 -4.56 13.77
C PRO A 77 -38.95 -4.41 12.24
N LYS A 78 -39.48 -3.29 11.73
CA LYS A 78 -39.43 -2.94 10.30
C LYS A 78 -38.00 -2.74 9.78
N VAL A 79 -37.12 -2.12 10.57
CA VAL A 79 -35.71 -1.91 10.20
C VAL A 79 -34.94 -3.22 10.20
N LEU A 80 -35.12 -4.04 11.24
CA LEU A 80 -34.43 -5.34 11.35
C LEU A 80 -34.82 -6.27 10.19
N GLU A 81 -36.12 -6.36 9.90
CA GLU A 81 -36.63 -7.17 8.80
C GLU A 81 -36.09 -6.70 7.43
N ALA A 82 -36.08 -5.38 7.20
CA ALA A 82 -35.56 -4.82 5.95
C ALA A 82 -34.07 -5.14 5.77
N ARG A 83 -33.25 -5.00 6.81
CA ARG A 83 -31.81 -5.32 6.73
C ARG A 83 -31.56 -6.80 6.51
N LYS A 84 -32.30 -7.66 7.21
CA LYS A 84 -32.24 -9.13 7.04
C LYS A 84 -32.58 -9.51 5.60
N THR A 85 -33.70 -9.01 5.06
CA THR A 85 -34.11 -9.26 3.67
C THR A 85 -33.05 -8.81 2.66
N ILE A 86 -32.43 -7.64 2.87
CA ILE A 86 -31.37 -7.13 1.98
C ILE A 86 -30.15 -8.07 2.00
N LEU A 87 -29.74 -8.53 3.19
CA LEU A 87 -28.62 -9.47 3.31
C LEU A 87 -28.93 -10.81 2.65
N GLU A 88 -30.13 -11.35 2.85
CA GLU A 88 -30.58 -12.59 2.19
C GLU A 88 -30.57 -12.47 0.66
N LEU A 89 -31.00 -11.33 0.10
CA LEU A 89 -30.93 -11.06 -1.34
C LEU A 89 -29.48 -10.98 -1.88
N ILE A 90 -28.56 -10.40 -1.10
CA ILE A 90 -27.13 -10.38 -1.46
C ILE A 90 -26.60 -11.82 -1.45
N LEU A 91 -26.89 -12.58 -0.38
CA LEU A 91 -26.43 -13.96 -0.20
C LEU A 91 -27.03 -14.94 -1.20
N ALA A 92 -28.18 -14.63 -1.81
CA ALA A 92 -28.80 -15.44 -2.86
C ALA A 92 -27.92 -15.55 -4.12
N ASN A 93 -27.05 -14.56 -4.37
CA ASN A 93 -26.16 -14.54 -5.55
C ASN A 93 -24.67 -14.61 -5.19
N HIS A 94 -24.32 -14.70 -3.89
CA HIS A 94 -22.94 -14.65 -3.41
C HIS A 94 -22.47 -16.05 -3.00
N PRO A 95 -21.39 -16.60 -3.60
CA PRO A 95 -20.85 -17.90 -3.21
C PRO A 95 -20.61 -18.00 -1.69
N GLN A 96 -21.07 -19.09 -1.08
CA GLN A 96 -20.91 -19.35 0.36
C GLN A 96 -19.68 -20.24 0.64
N ASP A 97 -18.59 -20.01 -0.08
CA ASP A 97 -17.34 -20.78 -0.04
C ASP A 97 -16.34 -20.22 0.98
N CYS A 98 -16.83 -19.72 2.13
CA CYS A 98 -16.05 -18.95 3.10
C CYS A 98 -14.77 -19.67 3.56
N LEU A 99 -14.78 -21.00 3.65
CA LEU A 99 -13.61 -21.80 4.05
C LEU A 99 -12.45 -21.71 3.04
N ASN A 100 -12.74 -21.42 1.78
CA ASN A 100 -11.75 -21.28 0.71
C ASN A 100 -11.42 -19.80 0.42
N CYS A 101 -12.09 -18.86 1.07
CA CYS A 101 -12.05 -17.45 0.72
C CYS A 101 -10.90 -16.73 1.45
N ILE A 102 -10.12 -15.94 0.73
CA ILE A 102 -9.03 -15.10 1.28
C ILE A 102 -9.48 -14.08 2.34
N ARG A 103 -10.80 -13.83 2.44
CA ARG A 103 -11.43 -12.91 3.41
C ARG A 103 -12.08 -13.62 4.59
N ASN A 104 -11.84 -14.93 4.75
CA ASN A 104 -12.33 -15.66 5.90
C ASN A 104 -11.85 -15.01 7.21
N GLY A 105 -12.79 -14.69 8.11
CA GLY A 105 -12.48 -14.06 9.41
C GLY A 105 -12.30 -12.54 9.37
N ASN A 106 -12.38 -11.89 8.20
CA ASN A 106 -12.36 -10.43 8.08
C ASN A 106 -13.29 -9.87 6.99
N CYS A 107 -14.32 -10.64 6.58
CA CYS A 107 -15.28 -10.25 5.57
C CYS A 107 -16.47 -9.50 6.19
N GLU A 108 -16.73 -8.27 5.74
CA GLU A 108 -17.81 -7.44 6.29
C GLU A 108 -19.21 -8.04 6.00
N LEU A 109 -19.37 -8.79 4.91
CA LEU A 109 -20.63 -9.50 4.61
C LEU A 109 -20.82 -10.71 5.53
N GLN A 110 -19.74 -11.44 5.83
CA GLN A 110 -19.74 -12.57 6.77
C GLN A 110 -20.12 -12.09 8.18
N ASP A 111 -19.52 -10.98 8.64
CA ASP A 111 -19.83 -10.35 9.92
C ASP A 111 -21.33 -9.99 10.03
N LEU A 112 -21.88 -9.35 8.98
CA LEU A 112 -23.31 -8.98 8.97
C LEU A 112 -24.22 -10.20 8.91
N ALA A 113 -23.90 -11.23 8.14
CA ALA A 113 -24.69 -12.46 8.11
C ALA A 113 -24.72 -13.15 9.49
N MET A 114 -23.60 -13.11 10.22
CA MET A 114 -23.49 -13.60 11.59
C MET A 114 -24.33 -12.75 12.55
N GLU A 115 -24.19 -11.42 12.52
CA GLU A 115 -24.90 -10.46 13.37
C GLU A 115 -26.44 -10.57 13.24
N TYR A 116 -26.93 -10.81 12.02
CA TYR A 116 -28.36 -10.94 11.72
C TYR A 116 -28.88 -12.38 11.83
N CYS A 117 -28.06 -13.32 12.34
CA CYS A 117 -28.43 -14.72 12.54
C CYS A 117 -28.98 -15.40 11.29
N ILE A 118 -28.45 -15.07 10.10
CA ILE A 118 -28.85 -15.72 8.85
C ILE A 118 -28.25 -17.13 8.84
N ARG A 119 -29.12 -18.14 8.76
CA ARG A 119 -28.75 -19.57 8.77
C ARG A 119 -29.30 -20.30 7.57
N GLU A 120 -30.50 -19.89 7.14
CA GLU A 120 -31.18 -20.34 5.95
C GLU A 120 -31.54 -19.11 5.11
N ASN A 121 -31.62 -19.28 3.79
CA ASN A 121 -31.99 -18.20 2.88
C ASN A 121 -33.28 -18.60 2.15
N PRO A 122 -34.37 -17.81 2.26
CA PRO A 122 -35.62 -18.12 1.58
C PRO A 122 -35.56 -17.87 0.06
N PHE A 123 -34.56 -17.15 -0.44
CA PHE A 123 -34.38 -16.89 -1.87
C PHE A 123 -33.58 -18.01 -2.55
N GLU A 124 -33.91 -18.29 -3.81
CA GLU A 124 -33.17 -19.26 -4.63
C GLU A 124 -31.70 -18.84 -4.74
N PHE A 125 -30.80 -19.78 -4.41
CA PHE A 125 -29.37 -19.57 -4.55
C PHE A 125 -28.94 -19.77 -6.01
N LYS A 126 -28.39 -18.72 -6.62
CA LYS A 126 -27.91 -18.75 -8.00
C LYS A 126 -26.70 -17.83 -8.19
N VAL A 127 -25.53 -18.44 -8.32
CA VAL A 127 -24.30 -17.74 -8.74
C VAL A 127 -24.31 -17.49 -10.25
N ARG A 128 -23.59 -16.46 -10.69
CA ARG A 128 -23.59 -16.05 -12.10
C ARG A 128 -22.58 -16.84 -12.93
N GLY A 129 -21.53 -17.40 -12.31
CA GLY A 129 -20.57 -18.29 -12.94
C GLY A 129 -19.57 -17.55 -13.82
N TYR A 130 -19.15 -16.36 -13.41
CA TYR A 130 -18.18 -15.57 -14.18
C TYR A 130 -16.76 -16.11 -14.03
N LYS A 131 -15.98 -16.00 -15.11
CA LYS A 131 -14.55 -16.33 -15.08
C LYS A 131 -13.82 -15.37 -14.14
N LYS A 132 -12.93 -15.92 -13.30
CA LYS A 132 -12.00 -15.12 -12.50
C LYS A 132 -10.91 -14.54 -13.39
N ASP A 133 -10.53 -13.31 -13.10
CA ASP A 133 -9.46 -12.60 -13.80
C ASP A 133 -8.17 -12.71 -12.97
N PHE A 134 -7.19 -13.45 -13.50
CA PHE A 134 -5.83 -13.62 -12.97
C PHE A 134 -4.79 -13.09 -13.98
N SER A 135 -5.18 -12.17 -14.86
CA SER A 135 -4.32 -11.67 -15.93
C SER A 135 -3.09 -10.90 -15.43
N THR A 136 -3.09 -10.44 -14.17
CA THR A 136 -1.95 -9.74 -13.58
C THR A 136 -1.27 -10.61 -12.50
N PRO A 137 0.05 -10.48 -12.29
CA PRO A 137 0.74 -11.16 -11.20
C PRO A 137 0.47 -10.54 -9.82
N SER A 138 -0.22 -9.39 -9.78
CA SER A 138 -0.38 -8.61 -8.55
C SER A 138 -1.69 -8.88 -7.84
N LEU A 139 -2.81 -8.89 -8.58
CA LEU A 139 -4.14 -9.01 -8.01
C LEU A 139 -5.11 -9.74 -8.94
N PHE A 140 -6.07 -10.44 -8.36
CA PHE A 140 -7.13 -11.15 -9.06
C PHE A 140 -8.50 -10.51 -8.83
N ARG A 141 -9.47 -10.84 -9.69
CA ARG A 141 -10.87 -10.44 -9.53
C ARG A 141 -11.80 -11.64 -9.65
N ASP A 142 -12.70 -11.77 -8.68
CA ASP A 142 -13.75 -12.79 -8.62
C ASP A 142 -15.12 -12.09 -8.62
N GLN A 143 -15.75 -12.01 -9.79
CA GLN A 143 -17.01 -11.26 -9.95
C GLN A 143 -18.21 -11.91 -9.26
N ASP A 144 -18.18 -13.23 -9.05
CA ASP A 144 -19.28 -13.90 -8.34
C ASP A 144 -19.34 -13.47 -6.88
N LYS A 145 -18.21 -13.05 -6.30
CA LYS A 145 -18.16 -12.49 -4.94
C LYS A 145 -18.51 -11.00 -4.89
N CYS A 146 -18.71 -10.32 -6.01
CA CYS A 146 -18.97 -8.88 -6.04
C CYS A 146 -20.40 -8.54 -5.57
N ILE A 147 -20.50 -7.70 -4.54
CA ILE A 147 -21.80 -7.22 -4.00
C ILE A 147 -22.24 -5.87 -4.58
N MET A 148 -21.63 -5.41 -5.67
CA MET A 148 -21.94 -4.13 -6.34
C MET A 148 -21.91 -2.89 -5.43
N CYS A 149 -21.07 -2.90 -4.39
CA CYS A 149 -20.95 -1.79 -3.43
C CYS A 149 -20.26 -0.55 -4.01
N ARG A 150 -19.53 -0.71 -5.13
CA ARG A 150 -18.78 0.34 -5.86
C ARG A 150 -17.66 1.03 -5.07
N ARG A 151 -17.26 0.51 -3.90
CA ARG A 151 -16.11 1.03 -3.12
C ARG A 151 -14.80 0.95 -3.91
N CYS A 152 -14.59 -0.14 -4.65
CA CYS A 152 -13.40 -0.34 -5.49
C CYS A 152 -13.33 0.63 -6.69
N ILE A 153 -14.48 0.96 -7.30
CA ILE A 153 -14.55 1.90 -8.42
C ILE A 153 -14.09 3.28 -7.94
N GLU A 154 -14.64 3.78 -6.83
CA GLU A 154 -14.28 5.10 -6.32
C GLU A 154 -12.83 5.17 -5.82
N ALA A 155 -12.32 4.09 -5.21
CA ALA A 155 -10.90 4.00 -4.90
C ALA A 155 -10.02 4.14 -6.16
N CYS A 156 -10.43 3.54 -7.27
CA CYS A 156 -9.69 3.59 -8.54
C CYS A 156 -9.85 4.92 -9.29
N SER A 157 -11.05 5.50 -9.32
CA SER A 157 -11.35 6.69 -10.11
C SER A 157 -11.10 8.00 -9.35
N VAL A 158 -11.46 8.09 -8.07
CA VAL A 158 -11.37 9.35 -7.31
C VAL A 158 -10.04 9.43 -6.57
N ILE A 159 -9.67 8.38 -5.83
CA ILE A 159 -8.45 8.40 -5.01
C ILE A 159 -7.21 8.21 -5.88
N GLN A 160 -7.27 7.30 -6.84
CA GLN A 160 -6.13 6.98 -7.71
C GLN A 160 -6.16 7.72 -9.06
N SER A 161 -7.30 8.27 -9.50
CA SER A 161 -7.42 8.91 -10.82
C SER A 161 -6.96 8.02 -11.99
N VAL A 162 -7.14 6.70 -11.86
CA VAL A 162 -6.73 5.70 -12.87
C VAL A 162 -7.90 5.31 -13.77
N HIS A 163 -9.12 5.25 -13.21
CA HIS A 163 -10.34 4.90 -13.95
C HIS A 163 -10.29 3.52 -14.65
N ALA A 164 -9.56 2.55 -14.08
CA ALA A 164 -9.47 1.20 -14.62
C ALA A 164 -10.72 0.34 -14.36
N LEU A 165 -11.61 0.75 -13.45
CA LEU A 165 -12.82 0.00 -13.09
C LEU A 165 -14.07 0.83 -13.37
N GLY A 166 -15.08 0.19 -13.98
CA GLY A 166 -16.38 0.78 -14.29
C GLY A 166 -17.55 -0.15 -13.98
N VAL A 167 -18.76 0.29 -14.32
CA VAL A 167 -19.97 -0.55 -14.29
C VAL A 167 -20.43 -0.80 -15.71
N GLU A 168 -20.71 -2.05 -16.01
CA GLU A 168 -21.36 -2.47 -17.25
C GLU A 168 -22.71 -3.12 -16.94
N ASN A 169 -23.60 -3.15 -17.94
CA ASN A 169 -24.95 -3.72 -17.87
C ASN A 169 -25.85 -3.03 -16.82
N ARG A 170 -27.07 -3.56 -16.64
CA ARG A 170 -28.09 -3.03 -15.71
C ARG A 170 -28.87 -4.15 -15.02
N GLY A 171 -29.54 -3.79 -13.93
CA GLY A 171 -30.39 -4.71 -13.17
C GLY A 171 -29.59 -5.93 -12.69
N HIS A 172 -30.16 -7.12 -12.92
CA HIS A 172 -29.54 -8.39 -12.54
C HIS A 172 -28.18 -8.64 -13.22
N HIS A 173 -27.96 -8.09 -14.43
CA HIS A 173 -26.70 -8.29 -15.17
C HIS A 173 -25.61 -7.27 -14.82
N ALA A 174 -25.89 -6.28 -13.96
CA ALA A 174 -24.92 -5.24 -13.63
C ALA A 174 -23.66 -5.82 -12.99
N MET A 175 -22.49 -5.39 -13.47
CA MET A 175 -21.18 -5.88 -13.03
C MET A 175 -20.17 -4.76 -12.91
N VAL A 176 -19.19 -4.95 -12.02
CA VAL A 176 -17.97 -4.15 -12.04
C VAL A 176 -17.00 -4.80 -13.03
N VAL A 177 -16.54 -4.06 -14.03
CA VAL A 177 -15.64 -4.58 -15.07
C VAL A 177 -14.42 -3.67 -15.21
N PRO A 178 -13.28 -4.17 -15.73
CA PRO A 178 -12.20 -3.32 -16.16
C PRO A 178 -12.66 -2.50 -17.38
N THR A 179 -11.90 -1.49 -17.75
CA THR A 179 -12.20 -0.63 -18.90
C THR A 179 -12.53 -1.46 -20.15
N LEU A 180 -13.67 -1.16 -20.79
CA LEU A 180 -14.22 -1.87 -21.96
C LEU A 180 -14.45 -3.39 -21.79
N GLY A 181 -14.56 -3.88 -20.55
CA GLY A 181 -14.78 -5.32 -20.30
C GLY A 181 -13.57 -6.21 -20.57
N MET A 182 -12.38 -5.61 -20.74
CA MET A 182 -11.12 -6.32 -20.97
C MET A 182 -10.60 -6.99 -19.67
N ASP A 183 -9.56 -7.79 -19.80
CA ASP A 183 -8.80 -8.29 -18.65
C ASP A 183 -8.05 -7.14 -17.96
N LEU A 184 -7.73 -7.29 -16.68
CA LEU A 184 -7.11 -6.22 -15.90
C LEU A 184 -5.73 -5.79 -16.44
N ILE A 185 -4.93 -6.73 -16.97
CA ILE A 185 -3.62 -6.42 -17.57
C ILE A 185 -3.73 -5.49 -18.79
N ASP A 186 -4.80 -5.63 -19.58
CA ASP A 186 -5.08 -4.85 -20.78
C ASP A 186 -5.78 -3.51 -20.48
N SER A 187 -6.10 -3.27 -19.21
CA SER A 187 -6.73 -2.04 -18.75
C SER A 187 -5.70 -1.02 -18.27
N PRO A 188 -6.09 0.24 -18.02
CA PRO A 188 -5.20 1.24 -17.38
C PRO A 188 -4.78 0.91 -15.95
N CYS A 189 -5.10 -0.28 -15.41
CA CYS A 189 -4.76 -0.68 -14.05
C CYS A 189 -3.26 -0.55 -13.79
N ILE A 190 -2.90 0.11 -12.68
CA ILE A 190 -1.50 0.30 -12.25
C ILE A 190 -1.10 -0.66 -11.12
N MET A 191 -1.96 -1.64 -10.80
CA MET A 191 -1.73 -2.71 -9.83
C MET A 191 -1.45 -2.24 -8.38
N CYS A 192 -1.90 -1.06 -7.95
CA CYS A 192 -1.62 -0.57 -6.58
C CYS A 192 -2.39 -1.31 -5.47
N GLY A 193 -3.45 -2.04 -5.82
CA GLY A 193 -4.25 -2.81 -4.85
C GLY A 193 -5.12 -1.97 -3.91
N GLN A 194 -5.31 -0.67 -4.13
CA GLN A 194 -6.24 0.14 -3.31
C GLN A 194 -7.70 -0.37 -3.40
N CYS A 195 -8.06 -1.00 -4.51
CA CYS A 195 -9.34 -1.68 -4.66
C CYS A 195 -9.51 -2.90 -3.75
N ILE A 196 -8.42 -3.55 -3.30
CA ILE A 196 -8.44 -4.65 -2.33
C ILE A 196 -8.87 -4.13 -0.96
N HIS A 197 -8.21 -3.07 -0.47
CA HIS A 197 -8.57 -2.39 0.79
C HIS A 197 -10.02 -1.90 0.78
N ALA A 198 -10.45 -1.36 -0.36
CA ALA A 198 -11.81 -0.87 -0.51
C ALA A 198 -12.86 -1.97 -0.61
N CYS A 199 -12.50 -3.22 -0.93
CA CYS A 199 -13.47 -4.30 -1.11
C CYS A 199 -13.92 -4.85 0.26
N PRO A 200 -15.23 -4.95 0.55
CA PRO A 200 -15.72 -5.54 1.80
C PRO A 200 -15.72 -7.08 1.82
N VAL A 201 -15.46 -7.72 0.68
CA VAL A 201 -15.65 -9.16 0.41
C VAL A 201 -14.48 -9.70 -0.41
N GLY A 202 -14.46 -11.00 -0.71
CA GLY A 202 -13.39 -11.65 -1.49
C GLY A 202 -13.42 -11.43 -3.00
N ALA A 203 -14.03 -10.34 -3.50
CA ALA A 203 -14.18 -10.10 -4.94
C ALA A 203 -12.91 -9.57 -5.62
N ILE A 204 -11.99 -9.00 -4.86
CA ILE A 204 -10.68 -8.53 -5.33
C ILE A 204 -9.67 -8.88 -4.25
N GLY A 205 -8.56 -9.50 -4.63
CA GLY A 205 -7.51 -9.94 -3.73
C GLY A 205 -6.14 -9.93 -4.39
N GLU A 206 -5.08 -10.04 -3.59
CA GLU A 206 -3.73 -10.27 -4.07
C GLU A 206 -3.58 -11.68 -4.68
N VAL A 207 -2.72 -11.80 -5.69
CA VAL A 207 -2.24 -13.12 -6.11
C VAL A 207 -1.21 -13.60 -5.07
N GLU A 208 -1.45 -14.77 -4.49
CA GLU A 208 -0.60 -15.36 -3.47
C GLU A 208 0.52 -16.20 -4.10
N TYR A 209 1.73 -16.05 -3.57
CA TYR A 209 2.92 -16.83 -3.94
C TYR A 209 3.47 -17.63 -2.75
N ILE A 210 2.61 -17.95 -1.77
CA ILE A 210 2.97 -18.75 -0.59
C ILE A 210 3.48 -20.13 -1.01
N GLU A 211 2.86 -20.77 -2.00
CA GLU A 211 3.28 -22.09 -2.48
C GLU A 211 4.66 -22.05 -3.14
N ASP A 212 4.95 -21.01 -3.93
CA ASP A 212 6.27 -20.84 -4.58
C ASP A 212 7.37 -20.61 -3.55
N PHE A 213 7.07 -19.84 -2.49
CA PHE A 213 7.96 -19.70 -1.35
C PHE A 213 8.20 -21.04 -0.64
N LEU A 214 7.15 -21.79 -0.30
CA LEU A 214 7.30 -23.08 0.39
C LEU A 214 8.05 -24.12 -0.45
N LYS A 215 7.90 -24.10 -1.78
CA LYS A 215 8.71 -24.93 -2.69
C LYS A 215 10.19 -24.56 -2.63
N ALA A 216 10.52 -23.28 -2.61
CA ALA A 216 11.90 -22.82 -2.49
C ALA A 216 12.51 -23.19 -1.12
N VAL A 217 11.75 -23.08 -0.03
CA VAL A 217 12.17 -23.52 1.32
C VAL A 217 12.41 -25.03 1.38
N ALA A 218 11.63 -25.82 0.63
CA ALA A 218 11.79 -27.27 0.58
C ALA A 218 12.94 -27.74 -0.33
N ASP A 219 13.53 -26.85 -1.13
CA ASP A 219 14.60 -27.17 -2.07
C ASP A 219 15.97 -27.02 -1.38
N PRO A 220 16.70 -28.12 -1.13
CA PRO A 220 17.99 -28.07 -0.44
C PRO A 220 19.11 -27.40 -1.27
N ASP A 221 18.91 -27.19 -2.57
CA ASP A 221 19.87 -26.49 -3.42
C ASP A 221 19.67 -24.96 -3.41
N LYS A 222 18.61 -24.47 -2.75
CA LYS A 222 18.31 -23.03 -2.62
C LYS A 222 18.78 -22.48 -1.28
N ILE A 223 19.23 -21.22 -1.33
CA ILE A 223 19.51 -20.39 -0.17
C ILE A 223 18.45 -19.28 -0.18
N VAL A 224 17.47 -19.38 0.71
CA VAL A 224 16.31 -18.49 0.73
C VAL A 224 16.63 -17.25 1.55
N VAL A 225 16.83 -16.14 0.85
CA VAL A 225 17.23 -14.84 1.42
C VAL A 225 16.05 -13.88 1.37
N THR A 226 15.73 -13.24 2.50
CA THR A 226 14.64 -12.26 2.56
C THR A 226 15.09 -10.84 2.78
N GLN A 227 14.28 -9.92 2.24
CA GLN A 227 14.30 -8.50 2.57
C GLN A 227 12.93 -8.04 3.08
N ILE A 228 12.94 -7.11 4.03
CA ILE A 228 11.72 -6.57 4.65
C ILE A 228 11.59 -5.08 4.33
N ALA A 229 10.46 -4.70 3.73
CA ALA A 229 10.15 -3.30 3.46
C ALA A 229 9.80 -2.50 4.74
N PRO A 230 10.08 -1.18 4.77
CA PRO A 230 9.92 -0.38 5.98
C PRO A 230 8.50 -0.37 6.55
N SER A 231 7.45 -0.49 5.73
CA SER A 231 6.06 -0.48 6.24
C SER A 231 5.55 -1.82 6.76
N VAL A 232 6.22 -2.93 6.47
CA VAL A 232 5.80 -4.27 6.89
C VAL A 232 5.93 -4.38 8.40
N ARG A 233 7.06 -3.93 8.95
CA ARG A 233 7.39 -4.04 10.36
C ARG A 233 6.36 -3.45 11.31
N VAL A 234 5.77 -2.30 10.96
CA VAL A 234 4.80 -1.62 11.83
C VAL A 234 3.42 -2.27 11.72
N ALA A 235 3.14 -2.99 10.63
CA ALA A 235 1.81 -3.52 10.35
C ALA A 235 1.70 -5.04 10.55
N ILE A 236 2.81 -5.80 10.49
CA ILE A 236 2.78 -7.27 10.53
C ILE A 236 2.19 -7.82 11.83
N ALA A 237 2.40 -7.12 12.94
CA ALA A 237 1.82 -7.43 14.25
C ALA A 237 0.28 -7.55 14.19
N GLU A 238 -0.38 -6.73 13.36
CA GLU A 238 -1.83 -6.75 13.21
C GLU A 238 -2.36 -8.07 12.62
N GLU A 239 -1.56 -8.75 11.78
CA GLU A 239 -1.96 -10.04 11.19
C GLU A 239 -1.99 -11.17 12.22
N ILE A 240 -1.28 -11.04 13.33
CA ILE A 240 -1.24 -12.06 14.38
C ILE A 240 -2.00 -11.62 15.64
N GLY A 241 -2.82 -10.57 15.54
CA GLY A 241 -3.69 -10.10 16.62
C GLY A 241 -3.03 -9.14 17.62
N MET A 242 -1.82 -8.65 17.33
CA MET A 242 -1.14 -7.62 18.10
C MET A 242 -1.45 -6.21 17.56
N SER A 243 -1.10 -5.18 18.31
CA SER A 243 -1.25 -3.77 17.94
C SER A 243 -0.18 -3.32 16.96
N THR A 244 -0.45 -2.21 16.26
CA THR A 244 0.49 -1.58 15.33
C THR A 244 1.82 -1.28 16.04
N GLY A 245 2.94 -1.71 15.45
CA GLY A 245 4.28 -1.48 16.00
C GLY A 245 4.60 -2.24 17.29
N GLU A 246 3.74 -3.15 17.75
CA GLU A 246 3.94 -3.86 19.02
C GLU A 246 5.02 -4.95 18.94
N MET A 247 5.22 -5.54 17.76
CA MET A 247 6.20 -6.63 17.58
C MET A 247 7.64 -6.06 17.53
N PRO A 248 8.53 -6.46 18.45
CA PRO A 248 9.94 -6.11 18.36
C PRO A 248 10.57 -6.66 17.08
N MET A 249 11.49 -5.91 16.48
CA MET A 249 12.14 -6.33 15.23
C MET A 249 12.89 -7.65 15.36
N GLU A 250 13.60 -7.84 16.47
CA GLU A 250 14.36 -9.08 16.71
C GLU A 250 13.45 -10.31 16.80
N THR A 251 12.23 -10.13 17.33
CA THR A 251 11.18 -11.16 17.35
C THR A 251 10.66 -11.43 15.94
N PHE A 252 10.45 -10.39 15.14
CA PHE A 252 10.02 -10.54 13.74
C PHE A 252 11.06 -11.34 12.92
N VAL A 253 12.34 -10.99 13.07
CA VAL A 253 13.45 -11.70 12.43
C VAL A 253 13.47 -13.17 12.84
N THR A 254 13.31 -13.48 14.13
CA THR A 254 13.19 -14.88 14.58
C THR A 254 11.99 -15.58 13.94
N GLY A 255 10.83 -14.93 13.88
CA GLY A 255 9.65 -15.47 13.22
C GLY A 255 9.88 -15.82 11.76
N LEU A 256 10.61 -14.99 11.01
CA LEU A 256 10.98 -15.25 9.63
C LEU A 256 11.88 -16.50 9.50
N ARG A 257 12.90 -16.63 10.35
CA ARG A 257 13.74 -17.85 10.38
C ARG A 257 12.92 -19.11 10.65
N GLN A 258 11.95 -19.03 11.57
CA GLN A 258 11.10 -20.17 11.91
C GLN A 258 10.17 -20.62 10.78
N ILE A 259 9.83 -19.75 9.82
CA ILE A 259 9.01 -20.12 8.65
C ILE A 259 9.84 -20.54 7.42
N GLY A 260 11.17 -20.59 7.53
CA GLY A 260 12.04 -21.21 6.53
C GLY A 260 13.00 -20.27 5.81
N PHE A 261 13.19 -19.02 6.26
CA PHE A 261 14.24 -18.16 5.70
C PHE A 261 15.61 -18.50 6.26
N ASP A 262 16.60 -18.75 5.39
CA ASP A 262 17.98 -19.02 5.78
C ASP A 262 18.68 -17.75 6.26
N TYR A 263 18.46 -16.65 5.54
CA TYR A 263 19.04 -15.33 5.84
C TYR A 263 17.99 -14.24 5.81
N VAL A 264 17.99 -13.40 6.85
CA VAL A 264 17.08 -12.28 7.03
C VAL A 264 17.87 -10.98 6.99
N LEU A 265 17.75 -10.28 5.86
CA LEU A 265 18.36 -9.00 5.57
C LEU A 265 17.27 -7.92 5.51
N HIS A 266 17.61 -6.68 5.12
CA HIS A 266 16.67 -5.57 5.21
C HIS A 266 16.64 -4.68 3.95
N THR A 267 15.44 -4.45 3.39
CA THR A 267 15.25 -3.48 2.29
C THR A 267 15.67 -2.05 2.68
N ASN A 268 15.68 -1.72 3.98
CA ASN A 268 16.07 -0.39 4.46
C ASN A 268 17.54 -0.10 4.16
N PHE A 269 18.41 -1.13 4.13
CA PHE A 269 19.80 -0.98 3.66
C PHE A 269 19.83 -0.39 2.23
N THR A 270 19.02 -0.95 1.33
CA THR A 270 18.91 -0.45 -0.05
C THR A 270 18.03 0.78 -0.20
N ALA A 271 17.21 1.12 0.79
CA ALA A 271 16.54 2.42 0.83
C ALA A 271 17.55 3.53 1.15
N ASP A 272 18.50 3.29 2.07
CA ASP A 272 19.63 4.19 2.26
C ASP A 272 20.44 4.34 0.97
N LEU A 273 20.71 3.24 0.28
CA LEU A 273 21.41 3.25 -1.00
C LEU A 273 20.66 4.05 -2.08
N THR A 274 19.33 3.88 -2.15
CA THR A 274 18.49 4.65 -3.07
C THR A 274 18.65 6.15 -2.82
N ILE A 275 18.69 6.58 -1.55
CA ILE A 275 18.93 7.99 -1.21
C ILE A 275 20.30 8.48 -1.64
N VAL A 276 21.34 7.66 -1.49
CA VAL A 276 22.68 8.05 -1.92
C VAL A 276 22.72 8.22 -3.44
N GLU A 277 22.23 7.26 -4.22
CA GLU A 277 22.21 7.36 -5.69
C GLU A 277 21.28 8.49 -6.18
N GLU A 278 20.03 8.53 -5.68
CA GLU A 278 19.01 9.50 -6.12
C GLU A 278 19.35 10.93 -5.69
N GLY A 279 19.93 11.10 -4.49
CA GLY A 279 20.44 12.39 -4.02
C GLY A 279 21.59 12.92 -4.90
N ASN A 280 22.53 12.04 -5.28
CA ASN A 280 23.60 12.42 -6.22
C ASN A 280 23.06 12.67 -7.62
N GLU A 281 22.05 11.92 -8.07
CA GLU A 281 21.40 12.13 -9.37
C GLU A 281 20.74 13.51 -9.44
N LEU A 282 20.03 13.92 -8.38
CA LEU A 282 19.45 15.25 -8.26
C LEU A 282 20.53 16.34 -8.38
N LEU A 283 21.63 16.20 -7.64
CA LEU A 283 22.74 17.17 -7.66
C LEU A 283 23.42 17.23 -9.05
N LYS A 284 23.58 16.08 -9.71
CA LYS A 284 24.07 16.01 -11.09
C LYS A 284 23.12 16.73 -12.06
N ARG A 285 21.81 16.50 -11.97
CA ARG A 285 20.83 17.18 -12.83
C ARG A 285 20.81 18.69 -12.59
N LEU A 286 20.89 19.14 -11.34
CA LEU A 286 20.96 20.56 -10.99
C LEU A 286 22.23 21.24 -11.54
N SER A 287 23.39 20.58 -11.43
CA SER A 287 24.68 21.17 -11.85
C SER A 287 24.90 21.14 -13.37
N THR A 288 24.38 20.14 -14.06
CA THR A 288 24.58 19.95 -15.51
C THR A 288 23.43 20.49 -16.37
N GLY A 289 22.35 20.98 -15.77
CA GLY A 289 21.15 21.39 -16.50
C GLY A 289 20.37 20.22 -17.08
N GLY A 290 20.36 19.09 -16.37
CA GLY A 290 19.61 17.89 -16.75
C GLY A 290 18.09 18.06 -16.62
N THR A 291 17.33 17.02 -16.97
CA THR A 291 15.87 17.04 -16.98
C THR A 291 15.30 17.23 -15.57
N LEU A 292 14.58 18.34 -15.37
CA LEU A 292 13.90 18.71 -14.13
C LEU A 292 12.42 19.03 -14.38
N PRO A 293 11.55 18.89 -13.36
CA PRO A 293 11.81 18.27 -12.06
C PRO A 293 12.17 16.80 -12.17
N MET A 294 13.02 16.31 -11.28
CA MET A 294 13.23 14.88 -11.09
C MET A 294 12.05 14.28 -10.30
N PHE A 295 11.62 13.09 -10.64
CA PHE A 295 10.57 12.34 -9.93
C PHE A 295 11.16 11.10 -9.27
N THR A 296 10.67 10.76 -8.09
CA THR A 296 11.03 9.47 -7.49
C THR A 296 10.53 8.29 -8.34
N SER A 297 11.28 7.19 -8.35
CA SER A 297 11.00 5.98 -9.14
C SER A 297 10.69 4.74 -8.29
N CYS A 298 10.80 4.83 -6.97
CA CYS A 298 10.74 3.68 -6.07
C CYS A 298 9.35 3.01 -5.92
N SER A 299 8.28 3.72 -6.30
CA SER A 299 6.89 3.26 -6.18
C SER A 299 6.40 2.67 -7.53
N PRO A 300 6.24 1.34 -7.67
CA PRO A 300 5.87 0.73 -8.95
C PRO A 300 4.47 1.11 -9.43
N GLY A 301 3.54 1.37 -8.51
CA GLY A 301 2.22 1.90 -8.88
C GLY A 301 2.31 3.30 -9.51
N TRP A 302 3.29 4.11 -9.11
CA TRP A 302 3.57 5.41 -9.69
C TRP A 302 4.29 5.27 -11.04
N VAL A 303 5.32 4.43 -11.14
CA VAL A 303 5.99 4.12 -12.41
C VAL A 303 4.98 3.64 -13.46
N ASN A 304 4.15 2.64 -13.12
CA ASN A 304 3.09 2.14 -14.00
C ASN A 304 2.10 3.24 -14.42
N PHE A 305 1.84 4.22 -13.55
CA PHE A 305 0.97 5.35 -13.85
C PHE A 305 1.64 6.35 -14.80
N CYS A 306 2.93 6.63 -14.59
CA CYS A 306 3.72 7.48 -15.47
C CYS A 306 3.80 6.86 -16.88
N GLU A 307 4.16 5.58 -16.99
CA GLU A 307 4.17 4.85 -18.27
C GLU A 307 2.82 4.85 -18.99
N THR A 308 1.70 4.81 -18.24
CA THR A 308 0.36 4.74 -18.85
C THR A 308 -0.20 6.11 -19.25
N PHE A 309 0.07 7.17 -18.48
CA PHE A 309 -0.62 8.47 -18.63
C PHE A 309 0.33 9.65 -18.93
N TYR A 310 1.62 9.48 -18.67
CA TYR A 310 2.67 10.49 -18.82
C TYR A 310 3.95 9.91 -19.47
N PRO A 311 3.85 9.13 -20.56
CA PRO A 311 5.04 8.55 -21.21
C PRO A 311 6.03 9.62 -21.72
N ASP A 312 5.54 10.83 -21.98
CA ASP A 312 6.32 12.02 -22.34
C ASP A 312 7.21 12.56 -21.22
N LEU A 313 6.99 12.12 -19.97
CA LEU A 313 7.74 12.58 -18.79
C LEU A 313 8.55 11.45 -18.13
N LEU A 314 8.85 10.36 -18.87
CA LEU A 314 9.64 9.26 -18.33
C LEU A 314 11.08 9.65 -18.01
N ASP A 315 11.68 10.58 -18.77
CA ASP A 315 13.05 11.08 -18.52
C ASP A 315 13.16 11.90 -17.22
N ASN A 316 12.03 12.34 -16.68
CA ASN A 316 11.98 12.99 -15.37
C ASN A 316 12.10 11.98 -14.22
N LEU A 317 11.78 10.69 -14.42
CA LEU A 317 11.98 9.68 -13.38
C LEU A 317 13.46 9.56 -13.04
N SER A 318 13.77 9.39 -11.76
CA SER A 318 15.07 8.95 -11.30
C SER A 318 15.41 7.62 -11.98
N THR A 319 16.65 7.51 -12.44
CA THR A 319 17.18 6.28 -13.02
C THR A 319 17.45 5.21 -11.96
N CYS A 320 17.42 5.56 -10.67
CA CYS A 320 17.57 4.60 -9.60
C CYS A 320 16.49 3.52 -9.68
N LYS A 321 16.90 2.27 -9.53
CA LYS A 321 16.00 1.16 -9.20
C LYS A 321 15.34 1.43 -7.85
N SER A 322 14.21 0.77 -7.59
CA SER A 322 13.63 0.83 -6.25
C SER A 322 14.49 0.08 -5.22
N PRO A 323 14.33 0.34 -3.91
CA PRO A 323 15.02 -0.41 -2.88
C PRO A 323 14.87 -1.93 -3.03
N GLN A 324 13.69 -2.42 -3.45
CA GLN A 324 13.47 -3.85 -3.70
C GLN A 324 14.44 -4.41 -4.74
N GLN A 325 14.61 -3.69 -5.85
CA GLN A 325 15.35 -4.16 -7.01
C GLN A 325 16.85 -3.94 -6.86
N MET A 326 17.25 -2.84 -6.22
CA MET A 326 18.63 -2.67 -5.75
C MET A 326 19.03 -3.81 -4.82
N PHE A 327 18.14 -4.20 -3.89
CA PHE A 327 18.41 -5.31 -2.99
C PHE A 327 18.59 -6.61 -3.76
N GLY A 328 17.68 -6.93 -4.69
CA GLY A 328 17.74 -8.16 -5.48
C GLY A 328 19.06 -8.30 -6.25
N ALA A 329 19.46 -7.22 -6.92
CA ALA A 329 20.73 -7.18 -7.65
C ALA A 329 21.94 -7.39 -6.71
N LEU A 330 21.95 -6.74 -5.54
CA LEU A 330 23.05 -6.84 -4.57
C LEU A 330 23.08 -8.17 -3.82
N ALA A 331 21.92 -8.77 -3.54
CA ALA A 331 21.82 -10.08 -2.88
C ALA A 331 22.52 -11.18 -3.69
N LYS A 332 22.41 -11.09 -5.03
CA LYS A 332 23.01 -12.05 -5.98
C LYS A 332 24.40 -11.63 -6.50
N THR A 333 24.92 -10.49 -6.05
CA THR A 333 26.27 -10.04 -6.43
C THR A 333 27.09 -9.79 -5.17
N TYR A 334 26.99 -8.60 -4.58
CA TYR A 334 27.74 -8.18 -3.41
C TYR A 334 27.58 -9.12 -2.20
N TRP A 335 26.35 -9.43 -1.79
CA TRP A 335 26.13 -10.26 -0.61
C TRP A 335 26.56 -11.71 -0.84
N ALA A 336 26.27 -12.25 -2.03
CA ALA A 336 26.71 -13.58 -2.41
C ALA A 336 28.24 -13.71 -2.36
N GLU A 337 28.96 -12.70 -2.86
CA GLU A 337 30.42 -12.61 -2.79
C GLU A 337 30.92 -12.56 -1.33
N LYS A 338 30.33 -11.69 -0.49
CA LYS A 338 30.70 -11.56 0.93
C LYS A 338 30.47 -12.82 1.74
N MET A 339 29.41 -13.55 1.42
CA MET A 339 29.06 -14.79 2.10
C MET A 339 29.74 -16.02 1.50
N GLY A 340 30.42 -15.89 0.37
CA GLY A 340 31.06 -17.01 -0.34
C GLY A 340 30.06 -18.03 -0.87
N VAL A 341 28.86 -17.59 -1.25
CA VAL A 341 27.79 -18.45 -1.77
C VAL A 341 27.62 -18.28 -3.28
N ASP A 342 27.17 -19.34 -3.95
CA ASP A 342 26.90 -19.33 -5.38
C ASP A 342 25.63 -18.48 -5.67
N PRO A 343 25.74 -17.40 -6.47
CA PRO A 343 24.59 -16.56 -6.84
C PRO A 343 23.40 -17.32 -7.43
N SER A 344 23.64 -18.42 -8.16
CA SER A 344 22.59 -19.22 -8.80
C SER A 344 21.70 -19.98 -7.79
N LYS A 345 22.22 -20.15 -6.57
CA LYS A 345 21.50 -20.78 -5.45
C LYS A 345 20.69 -19.79 -4.62
N VAL A 346 21.00 -18.49 -4.71
CA VAL A 346 20.28 -17.45 -3.97
C VAL A 346 18.87 -17.30 -4.52
N TYR A 347 17.88 -17.57 -3.67
CA TYR A 347 16.47 -17.31 -3.93
C TYR A 347 16.02 -16.08 -3.13
N SER A 348 15.93 -14.94 -3.83
CA SER A 348 15.65 -13.62 -3.30
C SER A 348 14.14 -13.41 -3.14
N VAL A 349 13.69 -13.35 -1.88
CA VAL A 349 12.29 -13.14 -1.50
C VAL A 349 12.13 -11.73 -0.95
N SER A 350 11.19 -10.95 -1.50
CA SER A 350 10.86 -9.64 -0.96
C SER A 350 9.55 -9.65 -0.18
N ILE A 351 9.56 -9.08 1.03
CA ILE A 351 8.36 -8.92 1.85
C ILE A 351 7.91 -7.46 1.76
N MET A 352 6.75 -7.24 1.14
CA MET A 352 6.32 -5.92 0.69
C MET A 352 4.91 -5.57 1.16
N PRO A 353 4.64 -4.29 1.50
CA PRO A 353 3.28 -3.81 1.79
C PRO A 353 2.47 -3.57 0.50
N CYS A 354 2.97 -4.01 -0.66
CA CYS A 354 2.52 -3.57 -1.97
C CYS A 354 2.34 -4.77 -2.91
N VAL A 355 1.20 -4.82 -3.60
CA VAL A 355 0.98 -5.86 -4.62
C VAL A 355 1.63 -5.51 -5.97
N ALA A 356 1.78 -4.22 -6.33
CA ALA A 356 2.48 -3.81 -7.55
C ALA A 356 3.98 -4.19 -7.55
N LYS A 357 4.57 -4.44 -6.37
CA LYS A 357 5.94 -4.96 -6.26
C LYS A 357 6.09 -6.36 -6.86
N LYS A 358 5.02 -7.17 -6.90
CA LYS A 358 4.97 -8.46 -7.60
C LYS A 358 5.18 -8.28 -9.11
N PHE A 359 4.51 -7.29 -9.70
CA PHE A 359 4.72 -6.93 -11.11
C PHE A 359 6.13 -6.38 -11.36
N GLU A 360 6.61 -5.48 -10.50
CA GLU A 360 7.97 -4.94 -10.63
C GLU A 360 9.04 -6.03 -10.59
N ALA A 361 8.88 -7.02 -9.72
CA ALA A 361 9.79 -8.18 -9.62
C ALA A 361 9.79 -9.06 -10.87
N GLN A 362 8.79 -8.98 -11.74
CA GLN A 362 8.70 -9.79 -12.96
C GLN A 362 9.10 -9.02 -14.21
N ARG A 363 9.43 -7.73 -14.10
CA ARG A 363 9.84 -6.92 -15.25
C ARG A 363 11.08 -7.55 -15.92
N PRO A 364 11.10 -7.71 -17.26
CA PRO A 364 12.19 -8.39 -17.96
C PRO A 364 13.57 -7.75 -17.76
N GLU A 365 13.63 -6.43 -17.52
CA GLU A 365 14.86 -5.67 -17.27
C GLU A 365 15.39 -5.79 -15.83
N MET A 366 14.66 -6.40 -14.90
CA MET A 366 15.07 -6.56 -13.50
C MET A 366 15.97 -7.79 -13.31
N ASN A 367 17.12 -7.76 -13.99
CA ASN A 367 18.06 -8.87 -14.05
C ASN A 367 19.55 -8.48 -14.05
N ALA A 368 19.89 -7.33 -13.46
CA ALA A 368 21.27 -6.82 -13.54
C ALA A 368 22.30 -7.71 -12.83
N SER A 369 21.86 -8.58 -11.92
CA SER A 369 22.70 -9.61 -11.32
C SER A 369 23.10 -10.75 -12.27
N GLY A 370 22.55 -10.79 -13.50
CA GLY A 370 22.64 -11.93 -14.41
C GLY A 370 21.58 -13.02 -14.14
N TYR A 371 20.75 -12.83 -13.12
CA TYR A 371 19.59 -13.65 -12.75
C TYR A 371 18.38 -12.73 -12.57
N GLN A 372 17.18 -13.28 -12.37
CA GLN A 372 16.06 -12.48 -11.89
C GLN A 372 16.46 -11.80 -10.56
N ASP A 373 16.45 -10.47 -10.46
CA ASP A 373 16.97 -9.78 -9.27
C ASP A 373 16.14 -10.15 -8.00
N VAL A 374 14.82 -10.24 -8.14
CA VAL A 374 13.90 -10.72 -7.09
C VAL A 374 13.05 -11.86 -7.62
N ASP A 375 13.15 -13.05 -7.02
CA ASP A 375 12.50 -14.26 -7.51
C ASP A 375 11.01 -14.29 -7.14
N VAL A 376 10.65 -13.84 -5.93
CA VAL A 376 9.25 -13.82 -5.48
C VAL A 376 8.98 -12.68 -4.51
N VAL A 377 7.74 -12.18 -4.53
CA VAL A 377 7.27 -11.12 -3.64
C VAL A 377 6.08 -11.59 -2.82
N LEU A 378 6.24 -11.59 -1.50
CA LEU A 378 5.21 -11.87 -0.52
C LEU A 378 4.69 -10.58 0.10
N THR A 379 3.38 -10.48 0.27
CA THR A 379 2.76 -9.34 0.96
C THR A 379 2.82 -9.49 2.47
N THR A 380 2.58 -8.40 3.21
CA THR A 380 2.39 -8.44 4.67
C THR A 380 1.33 -9.47 5.07
N ARG A 381 0.23 -9.58 4.31
CA ARG A 381 -0.84 -10.57 4.56
C ARG A 381 -0.37 -12.00 4.34
N GLU A 382 0.45 -12.26 3.31
CA GLU A 382 1.00 -13.59 3.04
C GLU A 382 1.95 -14.04 4.16
N ILE A 383 2.82 -13.15 4.66
CA ILE A 383 3.65 -13.45 5.84
C ILE A 383 2.78 -13.64 7.09
N GLY A 384 1.74 -12.83 7.26
CA GLY A 384 0.76 -13.02 8.34
C GLY A 384 0.11 -14.40 8.31
N ARG A 385 -0.24 -14.92 7.12
CA ARG A 385 -0.75 -16.29 6.94
C ARG A 385 0.30 -17.34 7.31
N LEU A 386 1.54 -17.18 6.85
CA LEU A 386 2.66 -18.07 7.19
C LEU A 386 2.93 -18.11 8.70
N PHE A 387 2.86 -16.96 9.38
CA PHE A 387 3.01 -16.87 10.85
C PHE A 387 1.87 -17.53 11.61
N ARG A 388 0.63 -17.41 11.14
CA ARG A 388 -0.50 -18.16 11.73
C ARG A 388 -0.36 -19.66 11.47
N MET A 389 0.16 -20.05 10.30
CA MET A 389 0.38 -21.45 9.92
C MET A 389 1.48 -22.12 10.76
N SER A 390 2.51 -21.38 11.18
CA SER A 390 3.61 -21.93 11.98
C SER A 390 3.24 -22.21 13.44
N GLY A 391 2.13 -21.65 13.95
CA GLY A 391 1.68 -21.86 15.32
C GLY A 391 2.61 -21.25 16.39
N LEU A 392 3.47 -20.30 16.01
CA LEU A 392 4.43 -19.67 16.91
C LEU A 392 3.73 -18.72 17.89
N ASP A 393 4.20 -18.74 19.14
CA ASP A 393 3.88 -17.73 20.14
C ASP A 393 4.94 -16.62 20.11
N PHE A 394 4.66 -15.53 19.40
CA PHE A 394 5.58 -14.41 19.21
C PHE A 394 5.99 -13.73 20.52
N THR A 395 5.23 -13.89 21.60
CA THR A 395 5.60 -13.36 22.93
C THR A 395 6.72 -14.16 23.61
N LYS A 396 7.00 -15.37 23.11
CA LYS A 396 7.99 -16.30 23.67
C LYS A 396 9.20 -16.55 22.78
N LEU A 397 9.21 -16.00 21.56
CA LEU A 397 10.32 -16.22 20.65
C LEU A 397 11.58 -15.51 21.16
N PRO A 398 12.74 -16.19 21.18
CA PRO A 398 14.00 -15.53 21.51
C PRO A 398 14.30 -14.49 20.43
N PRO A 399 14.81 -13.29 20.79
CA PRO A 399 15.21 -12.30 19.80
C PRO A 399 16.38 -12.79 18.95
N SER A 400 16.42 -12.39 17.68
CA SER A 400 17.59 -12.58 16.83
C SER A 400 17.81 -11.39 15.89
N ASN A 401 19.07 -11.13 15.53
CA ASN A 401 19.46 -9.98 14.71
C ASN A 401 19.34 -10.28 13.22
N PHE A 402 19.27 -9.22 12.41
CA PHE A 402 19.50 -9.32 10.98
C PHE A 402 20.88 -9.89 10.66
N ASP A 403 20.98 -10.57 9.52
CA ASP A 403 22.25 -11.05 9.00
C ASP A 403 23.08 -9.87 8.44
N SER A 404 24.41 -10.02 8.44
CA SER A 404 25.35 -8.95 8.10
C SER A 404 25.39 -8.61 6.61
N TRP A 405 26.07 -7.50 6.29
CA TRP A 405 26.39 -6.98 4.96
C TRP A 405 25.25 -6.29 4.22
N MET A 406 23.99 -6.59 4.55
CA MET A 406 22.82 -5.86 4.05
C MET A 406 21.71 -5.80 5.12
N GLY A 407 22.10 -5.74 6.38
CA GLY A 407 21.22 -5.78 7.55
C GLY A 407 21.09 -4.45 8.28
N ALA A 408 22.13 -3.61 8.23
CA ALA A 408 22.14 -2.31 8.90
C ALA A 408 21.37 -1.25 8.09
N TYR A 409 20.69 -0.33 8.79
CA TYR A 409 19.93 0.74 8.19
C TYR A 409 19.91 1.99 9.07
N SER A 410 19.65 3.14 8.45
CA SER A 410 19.42 4.41 9.13
C SER A 410 17.93 4.69 9.37
N GLY A 411 17.64 5.63 10.26
CA GLY A 411 16.30 6.19 10.46
C GLY A 411 15.73 6.86 9.20
N ALA A 412 16.57 7.37 8.30
CA ALA A 412 16.12 7.89 7.00
C ALA A 412 15.51 6.79 6.12
N ALA A 413 16.04 5.57 6.17
CA ALA A 413 15.44 4.42 5.48
C ALA A 413 14.15 3.93 6.13
N VAL A 414 13.98 4.10 7.45
CA VAL A 414 12.75 3.70 8.13
C VAL A 414 11.55 4.52 7.65
N ILE A 415 11.74 5.84 7.48
CA ILE A 415 10.66 6.75 7.09
C ILE A 415 10.19 6.60 5.64
N PHE A 416 10.91 5.88 4.77
CA PHE A 416 10.48 5.57 3.38
C PHE A 416 9.05 5.03 3.28
N GLY A 417 8.59 4.36 4.34
CA GLY A 417 7.24 3.80 4.39
C GLY A 417 6.11 4.84 4.36
N ALA A 418 6.40 6.07 4.79
CA ALA A 418 5.43 7.16 4.89
C ALA A 418 5.52 8.11 3.69
N SER A 419 4.39 8.71 3.31
CA SER A 419 4.40 9.77 2.29
C SER A 419 5.19 10.98 2.79
N GLY A 420 6.20 11.38 2.01
CA GLY A 420 7.17 12.43 2.33
C GLY A 420 8.45 11.92 2.98
N GLY A 421 8.51 10.64 3.36
CA GLY A 421 9.68 10.07 4.00
C GLY A 421 10.86 9.89 3.04
N VAL A 422 10.60 9.59 1.76
CA VAL A 422 11.68 9.51 0.75
C VAL A 422 12.27 10.90 0.51
N MET A 423 11.41 11.92 0.41
CA MET A 423 11.81 13.31 0.29
C MET A 423 12.62 13.76 1.51
N GLU A 424 12.13 13.52 2.73
CA GLU A 424 12.85 13.85 3.96
C GLU A 424 14.22 13.16 4.01
N ALA A 425 14.28 11.86 3.68
CA ALA A 425 15.52 11.10 3.63
C ALA A 425 16.51 11.64 2.57
N ALA A 426 16.01 12.00 1.39
CA ALA A 426 16.80 12.61 0.31
C ALA A 426 17.38 13.95 0.75
N LEU A 427 16.56 14.83 1.33
CA LEU A 427 17.00 16.14 1.80
C LEU A 427 18.07 16.05 2.89
N ARG A 428 17.97 15.08 3.81
CA ARG A 428 19.02 14.82 4.83
C ARG A 428 20.38 14.55 4.20
N THR A 429 20.43 13.82 3.08
CA THR A 429 21.69 13.48 2.41
C THR A 429 22.15 14.58 1.46
N VAL A 430 21.24 15.10 0.62
CA VAL A 430 21.54 16.15 -0.36
C VAL A 430 22.10 17.39 0.30
N TYR A 431 21.59 17.78 1.48
CA TYR A 431 22.11 18.93 2.21
C TYR A 431 23.59 18.79 2.56
N GLU A 432 23.99 17.68 3.21
CA GLU A 432 25.38 17.52 3.64
C GLU A 432 26.32 17.32 2.46
N VAL A 433 25.91 16.58 1.43
CA VAL A 433 26.71 16.35 0.22
C VAL A 433 26.93 17.66 -0.54
N ALA A 434 25.88 18.49 -0.71
CA ALA A 434 25.98 19.73 -1.47
C ALA A 434 26.74 20.83 -0.73
N THR A 435 26.57 20.92 0.59
CA THR A 435 27.10 22.05 1.38
C THR A 435 28.42 21.73 2.07
N GLY A 436 28.75 20.44 2.25
CA GLY A 436 29.87 19.99 3.09
C GLY A 436 29.70 20.30 4.58
N LYS A 437 28.49 20.74 5.00
CA LYS A 437 28.16 21.10 6.39
C LYS A 437 27.29 20.03 7.02
N THR A 438 27.51 19.74 8.29
CA THR A 438 26.65 18.84 9.07
C THR A 438 25.25 19.43 9.21
N LEU A 439 24.23 18.60 8.98
CA LEU A 439 22.83 18.91 9.22
C LEU A 439 22.46 18.56 10.66
N GLU A 440 22.40 19.56 11.52
CA GLU A 440 22.10 19.38 12.95
C GLU A 440 20.65 18.96 13.21
N ASP A 441 19.68 19.57 12.52
CA ASP A 441 18.27 19.18 12.58
C ASP A 441 17.86 18.41 11.32
N VAL A 442 17.66 17.11 11.50
CA VAL A 442 17.29 16.18 10.42
C VAL A 442 15.79 16.13 10.14
N ASN A 443 14.96 16.88 10.90
CA ASN A 443 13.51 16.76 10.84
C ASN A 443 12.87 17.74 9.85
N PHE A 444 12.54 17.26 8.66
CA PHE A 444 11.81 18.05 7.65
C PHE A 444 10.29 17.91 7.82
N THR A 445 9.76 18.42 8.92
CA THR A 445 8.34 18.23 9.31
C THR A 445 7.32 18.71 8.28
N ALA A 446 7.68 19.70 7.45
CA ALA A 446 6.85 20.19 6.33
C ALA A 446 6.53 19.10 5.29
N THR A 447 7.36 18.07 5.19
CA THR A 447 7.16 16.95 4.25
C THR A 447 6.23 15.87 4.81
N ARG A 448 5.95 15.86 6.12
CA ARG A 448 5.26 14.76 6.81
C ARG A 448 3.73 14.83 6.69
N GLY A 449 3.07 13.73 7.04
CA GLY A 449 1.61 13.63 7.12
C GLY A 449 0.92 13.19 5.82
N ILE A 450 -0.41 13.12 5.87
CA ILE A 450 -1.25 12.50 4.81
C ILE A 450 -1.96 13.51 3.91
N THR A 451 -1.68 14.81 4.06
CA THR A 451 -2.26 15.86 3.22
C THR A 451 -1.87 15.67 1.76
N GLY A 452 -2.78 16.02 0.84
CA GLY A 452 -2.70 15.63 -0.57
C GLY A 452 -1.40 16.02 -1.29
N ILE A 453 -1.16 17.33 -1.46
CA ILE A 453 0.11 17.86 -1.96
C ILE A 453 0.76 18.63 -0.82
N LYS A 454 2.04 18.39 -0.61
CA LYS A 454 2.90 19.13 0.33
C LYS A 454 4.08 19.66 -0.45
N ASP A 455 4.64 20.78 -0.02
CA ASP A 455 5.81 21.38 -0.62
C ASP A 455 6.74 21.97 0.44
N ALA A 456 8.01 22.09 0.07
CA ALA A 456 9.04 22.70 0.89
C ALA A 456 10.11 23.36 0.01
N GLU A 457 10.88 24.26 0.59
CA GLU A 457 12.08 24.85 -0.01
C GLU A 457 13.26 24.61 0.94
N VAL A 458 14.37 24.12 0.40
CA VAL A 458 15.62 23.91 1.14
C VAL A 458 16.73 24.72 0.47
N ASP A 459 17.52 25.43 1.28
CA ASP A 459 18.65 26.23 0.82
C ASP A 459 19.95 25.40 0.90
N LEU A 460 20.54 25.11 -0.26
CA LEU A 460 21.82 24.41 -0.39
C LEU A 460 22.93 25.44 -0.65
N ASP A 461 23.34 26.14 0.42
CA ASP A 461 24.40 27.17 0.40
C ASP A 461 24.23 28.26 -0.69
N GLY A 462 23.00 28.77 -0.82
CA GLY A 462 22.61 29.80 -1.78
C GLY A 462 21.77 29.26 -2.95
N THR A 463 21.72 27.93 -3.14
CA THR A 463 20.87 27.29 -4.16
C THR A 463 19.55 26.83 -3.55
N LYS A 464 18.45 27.52 -3.88
CA LYS A 464 17.10 27.18 -3.40
C LYS A 464 16.51 26.00 -4.17
N VAL A 465 16.41 24.85 -3.51
CA VAL A 465 15.77 23.64 -4.04
C VAL A 465 14.34 23.54 -3.54
N LYS A 466 13.40 23.78 -4.46
CA LYS A 466 11.97 23.57 -4.24
C LYS A 466 11.58 22.11 -4.48
N VAL A 467 10.85 21.54 -3.54
CA VAL A 467 10.41 20.14 -3.59
C VAL A 467 8.90 20.01 -3.38
N ALA A 468 8.31 18.95 -3.94
CA ALA A 468 6.91 18.61 -3.73
C ALA A 468 6.73 17.13 -3.39
N ILE A 469 5.65 16.82 -2.67
CA ILE A 469 5.27 15.47 -2.31
C ILE A 469 3.80 15.28 -2.70
N ALA A 470 3.52 14.32 -3.58
CA ALA A 470 2.17 13.90 -3.89
C ALA A 470 1.81 12.63 -3.11
N ASN A 471 0.89 12.79 -2.16
CA ASN A 471 0.25 11.67 -1.48
C ASN A 471 -0.95 11.17 -2.31
N GLY A 472 -0.76 10.08 -3.06
CA GLY A 472 -1.78 9.48 -3.90
C GLY A 472 -1.81 10.02 -5.34
N LEU A 473 -2.21 9.16 -6.28
CA LEU A 473 -2.11 9.43 -7.71
C LEU A 473 -3.04 10.54 -8.23
N ALA A 474 -4.18 10.80 -7.57
CA ALA A 474 -5.02 11.96 -7.94
C ALA A 474 -4.30 13.30 -7.70
N ASN A 475 -3.41 13.37 -6.70
CA ASN A 475 -2.58 14.54 -6.45
C ASN A 475 -1.36 14.55 -7.38
N ALA A 476 -0.77 13.39 -7.65
CA ALA A 476 0.28 13.24 -8.66
C ALA A 476 -0.18 13.80 -10.02
N ARG A 477 -1.39 13.44 -10.47
CA ARG A 477 -1.98 13.94 -11.72
C ARG A 477 -1.97 15.47 -11.82
N LYS A 478 -2.21 16.17 -10.71
CA LYS A 478 -2.18 17.65 -10.67
C LYS A 478 -0.77 18.18 -10.90
N LEU A 479 0.23 17.63 -10.19
CA LEU A 479 1.64 18.02 -10.34
C LEU A 479 2.16 17.67 -11.74
N MET A 480 1.85 16.49 -12.26
CA MET A 480 2.28 16.05 -13.59
C MET A 480 1.72 16.94 -14.70
N ASN A 481 0.47 17.39 -14.58
CA ASN A 481 -0.09 18.35 -15.52
C ASN A 481 0.61 19.71 -15.47
N GLN A 482 1.02 20.18 -14.27
CA GLN A 482 1.83 21.41 -14.14
C GLN A 482 3.21 21.24 -14.77
N VAL A 483 3.85 20.08 -14.60
CA VAL A 483 5.15 19.79 -15.24
C VAL A 483 5.01 19.76 -16.76
N ARG A 484 4.02 19.04 -17.29
CA ARG A 484 3.75 18.98 -18.74
C ARG A 484 3.45 20.36 -19.34
N ALA A 485 2.82 21.25 -18.58
CA ALA A 485 2.54 22.62 -19.00
C ALA A 485 3.77 23.55 -18.94
N GLY A 486 4.90 23.12 -18.35
CA GLY A 486 6.07 23.96 -18.12
C GLY A 486 5.89 24.97 -16.99
N GLU A 487 4.89 24.77 -16.13
CA GLU A 487 4.51 25.70 -15.05
C GLU A 487 5.03 25.28 -13.66
N SER A 488 5.62 24.08 -13.56
CA SER A 488 6.05 23.51 -12.28
C SER A 488 7.25 24.26 -11.70
N PRO A 489 7.18 24.77 -10.46
CA PRO A 489 8.30 25.47 -9.81
C PRO A 489 9.29 24.53 -9.11
N TYR A 490 9.05 23.22 -9.16
CA TYR A 490 9.76 22.23 -8.38
C TYR A 490 10.99 21.68 -9.13
N HIS A 491 11.99 21.26 -8.36
CA HIS A 491 13.18 20.57 -8.87
C HIS A 491 13.12 19.08 -8.58
N PHE A 492 12.45 18.68 -7.49
CA PHE A 492 12.32 17.27 -7.11
C PHE A 492 10.91 17.00 -6.57
N ILE A 493 10.26 15.94 -7.06
CA ILE A 493 8.91 15.57 -6.67
C ILE A 493 8.88 14.10 -6.22
N GLU A 494 8.53 13.87 -4.95
CA GLU A 494 8.20 12.53 -4.46
C GLU A 494 6.76 12.20 -4.83
N ILE A 495 6.55 11.03 -5.46
CA ILE A 495 5.21 10.52 -5.73
C ILE A 495 5.03 9.13 -5.15
N MET A 496 4.05 9.01 -4.25
CA MET A 496 3.60 7.74 -3.71
C MET A 496 2.20 7.43 -4.22
N ALA A 497 2.04 6.28 -4.87
CA ALA A 497 0.74 5.91 -5.45
C ALA A 497 -0.36 5.73 -4.39
N CYS A 498 0.00 5.16 -3.24
CA CYS A 498 -0.96 4.83 -2.19
C CYS A 498 -1.10 5.97 -1.17
N PRO A 499 -2.31 6.33 -0.71
CA PRO A 499 -2.46 7.33 0.33
C PRO A 499 -1.78 6.89 1.64
N GLY A 500 -0.98 7.76 2.22
CA GLY A 500 -0.13 7.50 3.37
C GLY A 500 1.24 6.89 3.01
N GLY A 501 1.55 6.71 1.73
CA GLY A 501 2.75 6.00 1.28
C GLY A 501 2.58 4.48 1.29
N CYS A 502 3.70 3.76 1.37
CA CYS A 502 3.73 2.29 1.42
C CYS A 502 2.98 1.72 2.64
N ILE A 503 2.83 2.48 3.73
CA ILE A 503 2.00 2.14 4.89
C ILE A 503 0.53 1.87 4.52
N GLY A 504 0.02 2.54 3.50
CA GLY A 504 -1.31 2.34 2.94
C GLY A 504 -1.35 1.39 1.74
N GLY A 505 -0.24 0.70 1.45
CA GLY A 505 -0.08 -0.14 0.26
C GLY A 505 -1.05 -1.32 0.19
N GLY A 506 -1.38 -1.76 -1.03
CA GLY A 506 -2.39 -2.80 -1.29
C GLY A 506 -2.09 -4.18 -0.69
N GLY A 507 -0.88 -4.45 -0.20
CA GLY A 507 -0.46 -5.70 0.45
C GLY A 507 -0.51 -5.68 1.99
N GLN A 508 -0.86 -4.54 2.59
CA GLN A 508 -0.95 -4.37 4.05
C GLN A 508 -2.17 -5.06 4.67
N PRO A 509 -2.20 -5.28 6.01
CA PRO A 509 -3.41 -5.76 6.69
C PRO A 509 -4.63 -4.93 6.31
N ILE A 510 -5.78 -5.58 6.12
CA ILE A 510 -7.00 -4.92 5.64
C ILE A 510 -7.48 -3.92 6.68
N THR A 511 -7.51 -2.63 6.32
CA THR A 511 -7.95 -1.54 7.21
C THR A 511 -9.26 -0.92 6.74
N LYS A 512 -10.12 -0.50 7.68
CA LYS A 512 -11.43 0.12 7.37
C LYS A 512 -11.37 1.62 7.10
N ALA A 513 -10.25 2.29 7.42
CA ALA A 513 -10.11 3.74 7.28
C ALA A 513 -8.65 4.23 7.24
N ASN A 514 -8.43 5.44 6.74
CA ASN A 514 -7.13 6.14 6.78
C ASN A 514 -6.59 6.37 8.20
N ALA A 515 -7.44 6.38 9.23
CA ALA A 515 -7.00 6.54 10.63
C ALA A 515 -5.91 5.53 11.02
N LYS A 516 -6.04 4.27 10.58
CA LYS A 516 -5.02 3.23 10.82
C LYS A 516 -3.71 3.50 10.09
N ARG A 517 -3.76 4.20 8.95
CA ARG A 517 -2.55 4.61 8.22
C ARG A 517 -1.80 5.71 8.96
N VAL A 518 -2.51 6.62 9.63
CA VAL A 518 -1.89 7.66 10.48
C VAL A 518 -1.15 7.02 11.66
N GLU A 519 -1.80 6.09 12.37
CA GLU A 519 -1.19 5.34 13.47
C GLU A 519 0.10 4.62 13.05
N ARG A 520 0.10 3.97 11.88
CA ARG A 520 1.29 3.34 11.30
C ARG A 520 2.39 4.34 10.91
N ILE A 521 2.03 5.55 10.44
CA ILE A 521 2.99 6.62 10.11
C ILE A 521 3.68 7.11 11.38
N GLU A 522 2.91 7.36 12.45
CA GLU A 522 3.44 7.79 13.74
C GLU A 522 4.46 6.76 14.28
N ALA A 523 4.13 5.47 14.23
CA ALA A 523 5.03 4.40 14.66
C ALA A 523 6.38 4.39 13.92
N ILE A 524 6.38 4.66 12.61
CA ILE A 524 7.60 4.72 11.80
C ILE A 524 8.50 5.90 12.22
N TYR A 525 7.92 7.07 12.51
CA TYR A 525 8.70 8.25 12.93
C TYR A 525 9.25 8.12 14.34
N VAL A 526 8.51 7.51 15.26
CA VAL A 526 9.02 7.17 16.61
C VAL A 526 10.27 6.31 16.50
N GLU A 527 10.32 5.40 15.53
CA GLU A 527 11.49 4.55 15.37
C GLU A 527 12.70 5.30 14.78
N ASP A 528 12.50 6.13 13.75
CA ASP A 528 13.56 7.01 13.24
C ASP A 528 14.20 7.84 14.36
N GLU A 529 13.39 8.40 15.26
CA GLU A 529 13.86 9.18 16.40
C GLU A 529 14.70 8.37 17.40
N ASN A 530 14.48 7.06 17.49
CA ASN A 530 15.18 6.17 18.42
C ASN A 530 16.45 5.53 17.83
N LEU A 531 16.73 5.73 16.53
CA LEU A 531 17.90 5.15 15.89
C LEU A 531 19.14 6.06 16.04
N PRO A 532 20.33 5.46 16.28
CA PRO A 532 21.57 6.23 16.44
C PRO A 532 22.05 6.85 15.12
N VAL A 533 21.75 6.20 13.99
CA VAL A 533 22.08 6.68 12.65
C VAL A 533 20.78 7.07 11.96
N ARG A 534 20.64 8.36 11.61
CA ARG A 534 19.40 8.91 11.01
C ARG A 534 19.59 9.48 9.61
N LYS A 535 20.78 9.30 9.03
CA LYS A 535 21.15 9.78 7.69
C LYS A 535 21.66 8.60 6.86
N SER A 536 21.19 8.48 5.63
CA SER A 536 21.48 7.30 4.78
C SER A 536 22.96 7.14 4.47
N HIS A 537 23.64 8.24 4.14
CA HIS A 537 25.07 8.25 3.88
C HIS A 537 25.93 7.95 5.13
N ASP A 538 25.34 7.90 6.33
CA ASP A 538 26.03 7.53 7.57
C ASP A 538 25.87 6.05 7.94
N ASN A 539 25.10 5.28 7.18
CA ASN A 539 24.99 3.84 7.38
C ASN A 539 26.36 3.15 7.13
N PRO A 540 26.94 2.46 8.13
CA PRO A 540 28.27 1.88 8.01
C PRO A 540 28.37 0.78 6.96
N GLU A 541 27.32 -0.03 6.76
CA GLU A 541 27.34 -1.07 5.73
C GLU A 541 27.22 -0.45 4.32
N VAL A 542 26.51 0.68 4.17
CA VAL A 542 26.44 1.40 2.89
C VAL A 542 27.80 2.03 2.56
N LYS A 543 28.49 2.61 3.55
CA LYS A 543 29.87 3.09 3.37
C LYS A 543 30.80 1.97 2.91
N ALA A 544 30.76 0.82 3.59
CA ALA A 544 31.55 -0.35 3.21
C ALA A 544 31.23 -0.86 1.79
N LEU A 545 29.95 -0.86 1.40
CA LEU A 545 29.53 -1.22 0.04
C LEU A 545 30.16 -0.30 -1.02
N TYR A 546 30.18 1.02 -0.80
CA TYR A 546 30.86 1.94 -1.71
C TYR A 546 32.38 1.78 -1.66
N ASP A 547 32.99 1.74 -0.48
CA ASP A 547 34.45 1.64 -0.36
C ASP A 547 35.01 0.38 -1.04
N GLU A 548 34.33 -0.75 -0.90
CA GLU A 548 34.87 -2.05 -1.28
C GLU A 548 34.32 -2.60 -2.61
N PHE A 549 33.11 -2.19 -3.03
CA PHE A 549 32.42 -2.84 -4.15
C PHE A 549 31.91 -1.89 -5.24
N LEU A 550 31.22 -0.80 -4.90
CA LEU A 550 30.63 0.12 -5.89
C LEU A 550 31.54 1.31 -6.26
N HIS A 551 32.48 1.65 -5.38
CA HIS A 551 33.46 2.75 -5.42
C HIS A 551 32.86 4.16 -5.36
N GLU A 552 31.90 4.50 -6.22
CA GLU A 552 31.30 5.84 -6.24
C GLU A 552 29.82 5.83 -6.64
N PRO A 553 28.99 6.72 -6.06
CA PRO A 553 27.63 6.95 -6.55
C PRO A 553 27.64 7.41 -8.01
N LEU A 554 26.70 6.93 -8.81
CA LEU A 554 26.58 7.20 -10.25
C LEU A 554 27.80 6.77 -11.10
N GLY A 555 28.71 5.98 -10.55
CA GLY A 555 29.81 5.33 -11.25
C GLY A 555 29.35 4.18 -12.16
N HIS A 556 30.27 3.56 -12.90
CA HIS A 556 29.92 2.50 -13.85
C HIS A 556 29.19 1.32 -13.19
N LYS A 557 29.74 0.81 -12.08
CA LYS A 557 29.23 -0.40 -11.42
C LYS A 557 27.94 -0.16 -10.64
N SER A 558 27.81 1.00 -9.98
CA SER A 558 26.54 1.43 -9.37
C SER A 558 25.47 1.62 -10.45
N HIS A 559 25.79 2.26 -11.58
CA HIS A 559 24.83 2.45 -12.67
C HIS A 559 24.39 1.12 -13.32
N GLU A 560 25.29 0.16 -13.45
CA GLU A 560 24.97 -1.17 -13.99
C GLU A 560 24.01 -1.94 -13.09
N LEU A 561 24.26 -1.97 -11.77
CA LEU A 561 23.50 -2.80 -10.84
C LEU A 561 22.25 -2.11 -10.29
N LEU A 562 22.33 -0.80 -10.06
CA LEU A 562 21.37 -0.04 -9.24
C LEU A 562 20.48 0.90 -10.05
N HIS A 563 20.70 1.06 -11.35
CA HIS A 563 19.89 1.94 -12.19
C HIS A 563 19.11 1.14 -13.25
N THR A 564 18.08 1.77 -13.79
CA THR A 564 17.19 1.23 -14.81
C THR A 564 16.62 2.36 -15.65
N HIS A 565 15.97 2.00 -16.75
CA HIS A 565 15.20 2.90 -17.59
C HIS A 565 13.80 2.35 -17.79
N TYR A 566 12.84 3.25 -18.03
CA TYR A 566 11.44 2.91 -18.23
C TYR A 566 11.03 3.21 -19.67
N HIS A 567 10.07 2.45 -20.18
CA HIS A 567 9.60 2.57 -21.56
C HIS A 567 8.07 2.66 -21.61
N ASP A 568 7.54 3.27 -22.66
CA ASP A 568 6.10 3.36 -22.87
C ASP A 568 5.47 1.95 -22.97
N ASN A 569 4.35 1.78 -22.26
CA ASN A 569 3.47 0.61 -22.36
C ASN A 569 4.10 -0.75 -22.04
N GLN A 570 4.98 -0.79 -21.03
CA GLN A 570 5.68 -2.02 -20.66
C GLN A 570 4.79 -3.23 -20.29
N LYS A 571 3.55 -2.98 -19.83
CA LYS A 571 2.61 -4.05 -19.42
C LYS A 571 2.29 -5.06 -20.54
N LYS A 572 2.53 -4.70 -21.81
CA LYS A 572 2.29 -5.57 -22.96
C LYS A 572 3.40 -6.58 -23.24
N TYR A 573 4.55 -6.46 -22.58
CA TYR A 573 5.72 -7.33 -22.80
C TYR A 573 5.87 -8.42 -21.74
N LEU A 574 4.86 -8.60 -20.89
CA LEU A 574 4.66 -9.69 -19.95
C LEU A 574 3.45 -10.50 -20.40
#